data_AF-A0AAU5H5J8-F1
#
_entry.id   AF-A0AAU5H5J8-F1
#
_cell.length_a   1.000
_cell.length_b   1.000
_cell.length_c   1.000
_cell.angle_alpha   90.00
_cell.angle_beta   90.00
_cell.angle_gamma   90.00
#
_symmetry.space_group_name_H-M   'P 1'
#
loop_
_entity.id
_entity.type
_entity.pdbx_description
1 polymer ?
#
loop_
_entity_poly.entity_id
_entity_poly.type
_entity_poly.pdbx_seq_one_letter_code
_entity_poly.pdbx_strand_id
1 'polypeptide(L)'
;MSDASMSAGALEESSARLAAISVEFLELTGRRPTLGELLELLGWSSHSIFSAPLTFKVKLRRNRRYESPGDSLVGELNDSIFVDAAEFLSFLARIADDQPVSLSGLTSALALTLKSANIPLQDVGSEEVAGLTSSILKKVSKSRIGDILAIPAKGGGYHMAAVVARNRFGTALGVLCGRFLVPRVRKMGDLAACQFPFYTDDRLLSTGIWKVIGNDESLLSLFPEDPEIYHGPDLKWPGVDLGEFGAAESPSGIIRLIGAEEARKVGLLGGAYQQTYMGEVLQQLLDDQADC
;
A
#
# COMPACT_ATOMS: atom_id res chain seq x y z
N MET A 1 32.70 11.64 -6.60
CA MET A 1 31.55 10.89 -7.17
C MET A 1 32.16 9.76 -7.97
N SER A 2 32.02 8.53 -7.49
CA SER A 2 32.46 7.34 -8.23
C SER A 2 31.42 7.09 -9.31
N ASP A 3 31.79 7.27 -10.58
CA ASP A 3 30.97 6.77 -11.69
C ASP A 3 31.10 5.25 -11.66
N ALA A 4 30.10 4.57 -11.11
CA ALA A 4 30.00 3.12 -11.18
C ALA A 4 29.89 2.72 -12.65
N SER A 5 30.98 2.27 -13.27
CA SER A 5 30.94 1.74 -14.63
C SER A 5 30.50 0.28 -14.57
N MET A 6 29.25 -0.01 -14.97
CA MET A 6 28.81 -1.38 -15.19
C MET A 6 29.54 -1.98 -16.39
N SER A 7 29.94 -3.25 -16.32
CA SER A 7 30.46 -3.95 -17.49
C SER A 7 29.37 -4.09 -18.56
N ALA A 8 29.75 -4.19 -19.83
CA ALA A 8 28.78 -4.32 -20.93
C ALA A 8 27.86 -5.54 -20.75
N GLY A 9 28.40 -6.69 -20.31
CA GLY A 9 27.61 -7.89 -20.03
C GLY A 9 26.66 -7.73 -18.84
N ALA A 10 27.09 -7.06 -17.76
CA ALA A 10 26.22 -6.76 -16.62
C ALA A 10 25.08 -5.79 -17.01
N LEU A 11 25.38 -4.82 -17.87
CA LEU A 11 24.39 -3.87 -18.39
C LEU A 11 23.36 -4.57 -19.28
N GLU A 12 23.79 -5.47 -20.17
CA GLU A 12 22.92 -6.28 -21.01
C GLU A 12 22.00 -7.18 -20.17
N GLU A 13 22.55 -7.92 -19.21
CA GLU A 13 21.76 -8.78 -18.31
C GLU A 13 20.77 -7.96 -17.47
N SER A 14 21.19 -6.82 -16.90
CA SER A 14 20.29 -5.94 -16.16
C SER A 14 19.15 -5.42 -17.04
N SER A 15 19.45 -5.10 -18.30
CA SER A 15 18.46 -4.61 -19.26
C SER A 15 17.45 -5.69 -19.62
N ALA A 16 17.90 -6.93 -19.80
CA ALA A 16 17.04 -8.08 -20.08
C ALA A 16 16.10 -8.40 -18.91
N ARG A 17 16.63 -8.40 -17.67
CA ARG A 17 15.82 -8.62 -16.45
C ARG A 17 14.76 -7.54 -16.27
N LEU A 18 15.12 -6.28 -16.48
CA LEU A 18 14.17 -5.17 -16.35
C LEU A 18 13.09 -5.20 -17.45
N ALA A 19 13.47 -5.60 -18.67
CA ALA A 19 12.51 -5.80 -19.75
C ALA A 19 11.54 -6.96 -19.45
N ALA A 20 12.01 -8.05 -18.81
CA ALA A 20 11.15 -9.16 -18.40
C ALA A 20 10.09 -8.73 -17.39
N ILE A 21 10.46 -7.94 -16.37
CA ILE A 21 9.49 -7.36 -15.41
C ILE A 21 8.43 -6.52 -16.15
N SER A 22 8.84 -5.73 -17.15
CA SER A 22 7.90 -4.93 -17.95
C SER A 22 6.95 -5.78 -18.80
N VAL A 23 7.36 -6.98 -19.23
CA VAL A 23 6.52 -7.92 -19.97
C VAL A 23 5.54 -8.61 -19.03
N GLU A 24 5.99 -9.08 -17.86
CA GLU A 24 5.11 -9.66 -16.85
C GLU A 24 4.03 -8.66 -16.39
N PHE A 25 4.39 -7.39 -16.19
CA PHE A 25 3.41 -6.34 -15.90
C PHE A 25 2.31 -6.24 -16.99
N LEU A 26 2.71 -6.33 -18.26
CA LEU A 26 1.78 -6.33 -19.39
C LEU A 26 0.86 -7.56 -19.39
N GLU A 27 1.38 -8.73 -19.05
CA GLU A 27 0.59 -9.95 -18.94
C GLU A 27 -0.45 -9.87 -17.81
N LEU A 28 -0.08 -9.25 -16.68
CA LEU A 28 -0.96 -9.12 -15.51
C LEU A 28 -2.02 -8.02 -15.68
N THR A 29 -1.68 -6.90 -16.31
CA THR A 29 -2.56 -5.71 -16.37
C THR A 29 -3.19 -5.45 -17.74
N GLY A 30 -2.74 -6.17 -18.78
CA GLY A 30 -3.16 -5.95 -20.17
C GLY A 30 -2.57 -4.69 -20.83
N ARG A 31 -1.70 -3.93 -20.13
CA ARG A 31 -0.96 -2.80 -20.72
C ARG A 31 0.48 -2.72 -20.24
N ARG A 32 1.31 -2.03 -21.03
CA ARG A 32 2.69 -1.73 -20.63
C ARG A 32 2.69 -0.83 -19.39
N PRO A 33 3.66 -0.99 -18.48
CA PRO A 33 3.81 -0.06 -17.37
C PRO A 33 4.22 1.33 -17.89
N THR A 34 3.77 2.36 -17.19
CA THR A 34 4.40 3.69 -17.26
C THR A 34 5.75 3.66 -16.55
N LEU A 35 6.62 4.64 -16.82
CA LEU A 35 7.87 4.76 -16.06
C LEU A 35 7.61 4.92 -14.55
N GLY A 36 6.55 5.63 -14.17
CA GLY A 36 6.14 5.81 -12.78
C GLY A 36 5.82 4.50 -12.09
N GLU A 37 5.01 3.65 -12.73
CA GLU A 37 4.59 2.34 -12.19
C GLU A 37 5.76 1.37 -12.08
N LEU A 38 6.63 1.32 -13.09
CA LEU A 38 7.83 0.47 -13.02
C LEU A 38 8.72 0.88 -11.84
N LEU A 39 8.92 2.18 -11.63
CA LEU A 39 9.71 2.68 -10.51
C LEU A 39 9.02 2.52 -9.17
N GLU A 40 7.69 2.61 -9.12
CA GLU A 40 6.90 2.32 -7.91
C GLU A 40 7.05 0.86 -7.51
N LEU A 41 6.86 -0.08 -8.44
CA LEU A 41 7.08 -1.52 -8.24
C LEU A 41 8.49 -1.79 -7.68
N LEU A 42 9.53 -1.27 -8.32
CA LEU A 42 10.91 -1.39 -7.82
C LEU A 42 11.09 -0.72 -6.44
N GLY A 43 10.41 0.40 -6.20
CA GLY A 43 10.42 1.08 -4.91
C GLY A 43 9.90 0.20 -3.79
N TRP A 44 8.80 -0.51 -4.03
CA TRP A 44 8.21 -1.46 -3.08
C TRP A 44 9.06 -2.70 -2.87
N SER A 45 9.62 -3.25 -3.94
CA SER A 45 10.48 -4.44 -3.88
C SER A 45 11.85 -4.19 -3.23
N SER A 46 12.21 -2.94 -2.95
CA SER A 46 13.50 -2.61 -2.31
C SER A 46 13.59 -2.99 -0.84
N HIS A 47 12.49 -3.45 -0.21
CA HIS A 47 12.45 -3.74 1.22
C HIS A 47 13.38 -4.90 1.65
N SER A 48 13.75 -5.76 0.70
CA SER A 48 14.75 -6.81 0.92
C SER A 48 16.17 -6.26 1.11
N ILE A 49 16.44 -5.04 0.64
CA ILE A 49 17.76 -4.39 0.67
C ILE A 49 17.78 -3.24 1.67
N PHE A 50 16.67 -2.50 1.81
CA PHE A 50 16.54 -1.34 2.70
C PHE A 50 15.39 -1.50 3.69
N SER A 51 15.51 -0.82 4.84
CA SER A 51 14.53 -0.87 5.93
C SER A 51 13.15 -0.25 5.62
N ALA A 52 13.00 0.37 4.45
CA ALA A 52 11.76 0.89 3.91
C ALA A 52 11.82 0.95 2.37
N PRO A 53 10.65 1.00 1.69
CA PRO A 53 10.57 1.21 0.25
C PRO A 53 11.33 2.45 -0.23
N LEU A 54 11.88 2.38 -1.44
CA LEU A 54 12.49 3.54 -2.09
C LEU A 54 11.43 4.33 -2.87
N THR A 55 11.67 5.64 -2.96
CA THR A 55 10.97 6.54 -3.87
C THR A 55 11.95 7.04 -4.90
N PHE A 56 11.53 7.07 -6.16
CA PHE A 56 12.36 7.54 -7.26
C PHE A 56 11.79 8.83 -7.85
N LYS A 57 12.69 9.73 -8.26
CA LYS A 57 12.37 10.93 -9.02
C LYS A 57 13.17 10.92 -10.30
N VAL A 58 12.46 11.00 -11.42
CA VAL A 58 13.06 10.99 -12.74
C VAL A 58 13.15 12.40 -13.30
N LYS A 59 14.30 12.68 -13.89
CA LYS A 59 14.55 13.83 -14.75
C LYS A 59 14.64 13.34 -16.18
N LEU A 60 13.78 13.86 -17.04
CA LEU A 60 13.82 13.62 -18.48
C LEU A 60 14.81 14.60 -19.15
N ARG A 61 15.09 14.35 -20.44
CA ARG A 61 15.83 15.28 -21.30
C ARG A 61 15.20 16.66 -21.29
N ARG A 62 15.99 17.67 -21.64
CA ARG A 62 15.61 19.10 -21.56
C ARG A 62 15.22 19.55 -20.15
N ASN A 63 15.77 18.90 -19.12
CA ASN A 63 15.59 19.29 -17.71
C ASN A 63 14.12 19.21 -17.23
N ARG A 64 13.28 18.42 -17.89
CA ARG A 64 11.89 18.22 -17.47
C ARG A 64 11.82 17.22 -16.32
N ARG A 65 10.96 17.49 -15.34
CA ARG A 65 10.58 16.51 -14.33
C ARG A 65 9.54 15.56 -14.92
N TYR A 66 9.69 14.28 -14.68
CA TYR A 66 8.67 13.29 -15.01
C TYR A 66 7.55 13.33 -13.98
N GLU A 67 6.31 13.25 -14.46
CA GLU A 67 5.10 13.12 -13.65
C GLU A 67 4.32 11.93 -14.19
N SER A 68 3.97 10.99 -13.31
CA SER A 68 3.26 9.77 -13.71
C SER A 68 1.87 10.13 -14.23
N PRO A 69 1.46 9.62 -15.40
CA PRO A 69 0.12 9.89 -15.94
C PRO A 69 -0.90 8.97 -15.27
N GLY A 70 -1.80 9.56 -14.46
CA GLY A 70 -2.98 8.86 -13.92
C GLY A 70 -2.71 7.96 -12.71
N ASP A 71 -3.70 7.10 -12.43
CA ASP A 71 -3.68 6.15 -11.32
C ASP A 71 -2.79 4.94 -11.64
N SER A 72 -2.05 4.48 -10.64
CA SER A 72 -1.10 3.36 -10.75
C SER A 72 -1.82 2.02 -10.58
N LEU A 73 -1.52 1.05 -11.45
CA LEU A 73 -2.02 -0.32 -11.33
C LEU A 73 -1.11 -1.22 -10.48
N VAL A 74 -0.05 -0.69 -9.86
CA VAL A 74 0.87 -1.49 -9.04
C VAL A 74 0.14 -2.20 -7.88
N GLY A 75 -0.94 -1.60 -7.35
CA GLY A 75 -1.77 -2.21 -6.31
C GLY A 75 -2.61 -3.41 -6.77
N GLU A 76 -2.74 -3.63 -8.08
CA GLU A 76 -3.50 -4.74 -8.67
C GLU A 76 -2.60 -5.95 -8.99
N LEU A 77 -1.28 -5.82 -8.83
CA LEU A 77 -0.31 -6.86 -9.12
C LEU A 77 -0.29 -7.94 -8.02
N ASN A 78 0.05 -9.17 -8.41
CA ASN A 78 0.27 -10.26 -7.46
C ASN A 78 1.72 -10.28 -6.93
N ASP A 79 2.00 -11.10 -5.92
CA ASP A 79 3.32 -11.15 -5.26
C ASP A 79 4.48 -11.59 -6.18
N SER A 80 4.22 -12.32 -7.27
CA SER A 80 5.25 -12.89 -8.16
C SER A 80 6.16 -11.81 -8.74
N ILE A 81 5.56 -10.78 -9.35
CA ILE A 81 6.31 -9.70 -9.99
C ILE A 81 7.11 -8.86 -8.98
N PHE A 82 6.66 -8.78 -7.72
CA PHE A 82 7.42 -8.11 -6.66
C PHE A 82 8.66 -8.91 -6.26
N VAL A 83 8.60 -10.24 -6.29
CA VAL A 83 9.76 -11.12 -6.07
C VAL A 83 10.77 -10.92 -7.18
N ASP A 84 10.35 -10.95 -8.45
CA ASP A 84 11.23 -10.75 -9.60
C ASP A 84 11.90 -9.36 -9.57
N ALA A 85 11.13 -8.33 -9.22
CA ALA A 85 11.65 -6.98 -9.00
C ALA A 85 12.68 -6.92 -7.84
N ALA A 86 12.46 -7.66 -6.75
CA ALA A 86 13.40 -7.71 -5.63
C ALA A 86 14.71 -8.44 -6.00
N GLU A 87 14.62 -9.51 -6.78
CA GLU A 87 15.78 -10.22 -7.31
C GLU A 87 16.60 -9.33 -8.26
N PHE A 88 15.92 -8.58 -9.13
CA PHE A 88 16.55 -7.61 -10.01
C PHE A 88 17.30 -6.52 -9.24
N LEU A 89 16.70 -5.95 -8.19
CA LEU A 89 17.38 -4.95 -7.35
C LEU A 89 18.58 -5.55 -6.61
N SER A 90 18.47 -6.81 -6.17
CA SER A 90 19.57 -7.54 -5.52
C SER A 90 20.72 -7.81 -6.51
N PHE A 91 20.41 -8.05 -7.77
CA PHE A 91 21.38 -8.13 -8.85
C PHE A 91 22.10 -6.78 -9.07
N LEU A 92 21.35 -5.67 -9.18
CA LEU A 92 21.95 -4.34 -9.32
C LEU A 92 22.82 -3.96 -8.12
N ALA A 93 22.37 -4.27 -6.90
CA ALA A 93 23.13 -4.01 -5.68
C ALA A 93 24.49 -4.74 -5.66
N ARG A 94 24.55 -5.96 -6.19
CA ARG A 94 25.82 -6.70 -6.35
C ARG A 94 26.74 -6.07 -7.38
N ILE A 95 26.20 -5.54 -8.48
CA ILE A 95 27.01 -4.91 -9.54
C ILE A 95 27.55 -3.54 -9.10
N ALA A 96 26.81 -2.82 -8.26
CA ALA A 96 27.27 -1.53 -7.73
C ALA A 96 28.55 -1.65 -6.88
N ASP A 97 28.91 -2.87 -6.44
CA ASP A 97 30.11 -3.21 -5.67
C ASP A 97 30.30 -2.37 -4.38
N ASP A 98 29.18 -1.86 -3.84
CA ASP A 98 29.15 -1.13 -2.58
C ASP A 98 28.84 -2.11 -1.43
N GLN A 99 29.72 -2.17 -0.44
CA GLN A 99 29.50 -2.92 0.80
C GLN A 99 29.67 -2.00 2.03
N PRO A 100 28.59 -1.67 2.76
CA PRO A 100 27.19 -2.05 2.51
C PRO A 100 26.60 -1.37 1.26
N VAL A 101 25.54 -1.96 0.69
CA VAL A 101 24.86 -1.44 -0.50
C VAL A 101 24.44 0.02 -0.27
N SER A 102 25.01 0.94 -1.05
CA SER A 102 24.67 2.35 -0.95
C SER A 102 23.44 2.68 -1.80
N LEU A 103 22.61 3.59 -1.30
CA LEU A 103 21.45 4.10 -2.05
C LEU A 103 21.90 4.74 -3.38
N SER A 104 23.02 5.48 -3.36
CA SER A 104 23.59 6.11 -4.54
C SER A 104 24.08 5.11 -5.59
N GLY A 105 24.72 4.03 -5.16
CA GLY A 105 25.22 2.97 -6.04
C GLY A 105 24.10 2.26 -6.77
N LEU A 106 23.09 1.81 -6.02
CA LEU A 106 21.89 1.18 -6.61
C LEU A 106 21.15 2.13 -7.56
N THR A 107 21.00 3.39 -7.19
CA THR A 107 20.30 4.38 -8.03
C THR A 107 21.06 4.65 -9.32
N SER A 108 22.40 4.69 -9.26
CA SER A 108 23.24 4.91 -10.43
C SER A 108 23.21 3.71 -11.37
N ALA A 109 23.28 2.48 -10.82
CA ALA A 109 23.15 1.25 -11.60
C ALA A 109 21.77 1.18 -12.29
N LEU A 110 20.68 1.44 -11.54
CA LEU A 110 19.33 1.48 -12.11
C LEU A 110 19.18 2.56 -13.19
N ALA A 111 19.77 3.75 -12.98
CA ALA A 111 19.75 4.82 -13.97
C ALA A 111 20.49 4.45 -15.26
N LEU A 112 21.60 3.69 -15.16
CA LEU A 112 22.33 3.18 -16.32
C LEU A 112 21.48 2.15 -17.07
N THR A 113 20.91 1.17 -16.35
CA THR A 113 20.04 0.15 -16.94
C THR A 113 18.83 0.77 -17.65
N LEU A 114 18.13 1.73 -17.02
CA LEU A 114 16.99 2.41 -17.64
C LEU A 114 17.35 3.14 -18.94
N LYS A 115 18.58 3.67 -19.04
CA LYS A 115 19.06 4.38 -20.23
C LYS A 115 19.52 3.46 -21.34
N SER A 116 20.02 2.27 -20.99
CA SER A 116 20.55 1.29 -21.96
C SER A 116 19.49 0.34 -22.47
N ALA A 117 18.49 0.02 -21.64
CA ALA A 117 17.49 -0.98 -21.94
C ALA A 117 16.44 -0.41 -22.89
N ASN A 118 16.07 -1.16 -23.93
CA ASN A 118 14.91 -0.87 -24.74
C ASN A 118 13.65 -1.40 -24.04
N ILE A 119 13.29 -0.79 -22.91
CA ILE A 119 12.18 -1.22 -22.07
C ILE A 119 10.88 -0.76 -22.74
N PRO A 120 9.92 -1.65 -22.97
CA PRO A 120 8.64 -1.27 -23.55
C PRO A 120 7.78 -0.53 -22.52
N LEU A 121 8.04 0.76 -22.33
CA LEU A 121 7.21 1.66 -21.52
C LEU A 121 6.04 2.22 -22.32
N GLN A 122 4.97 2.63 -21.64
CA GLN A 122 3.78 3.18 -22.28
C GLN A 122 3.92 4.67 -22.66
N ASP A 123 4.68 5.44 -21.89
CA ASP A 123 4.56 6.91 -21.86
C ASP A 123 5.85 7.68 -22.18
N VAL A 124 7.02 7.05 -22.06
CA VAL A 124 8.32 7.64 -22.38
C VAL A 124 9.28 6.62 -22.99
N GLY A 125 10.14 7.05 -23.91
CA GLY A 125 11.26 6.25 -24.37
C GLY A 125 12.40 6.21 -23.35
N SER A 126 13.12 5.10 -23.26
CA SER A 126 14.30 4.95 -22.38
C SER A 126 15.35 6.04 -22.62
N GLU A 127 15.50 6.48 -23.86
CA GLU A 127 16.42 7.55 -24.26
C GLU A 127 16.05 8.92 -23.66
N GLU A 128 14.80 9.11 -23.26
CA GLU A 128 14.34 10.36 -22.63
C GLU A 128 14.80 10.49 -21.18
N VAL A 129 15.16 9.39 -20.52
CA VAL A 129 15.61 9.39 -19.12
C VAL A 129 17.00 10.03 -19.03
N ALA A 130 17.09 11.22 -18.45
CA ALA A 130 18.36 11.93 -18.27
C ALA A 130 19.01 11.64 -16.91
N GLY A 131 18.20 11.40 -15.87
CA GLY A 131 18.70 11.10 -14.54
C GLY A 131 17.64 10.55 -13.61
N LEU A 132 18.12 9.87 -12.57
CA LEU A 132 17.32 9.27 -11.52
C LEU A 132 17.90 9.73 -10.19
N THR A 133 17.03 10.14 -9.28
CA THR A 133 17.39 10.29 -7.86
C THR A 133 16.46 9.43 -7.04
N SER A 134 16.94 8.93 -5.91
CA SER A 134 16.13 8.13 -5.00
C SER A 134 16.21 8.68 -3.59
N SER A 135 15.18 8.38 -2.81
CA SER A 135 15.15 8.59 -1.37
C SER A 135 14.47 7.41 -0.73
N ILE A 136 14.95 7.00 0.45
CA ILE A 136 14.19 6.11 1.31
C ILE A 136 12.88 6.83 1.63
N LEU A 137 11.74 6.17 1.38
CA LEU A 137 10.46 6.67 1.81
C LEU A 137 10.57 6.87 3.32
N LYS A 138 10.56 8.14 3.77
CA LYS A 138 10.60 8.42 5.19
C LYS A 138 9.41 7.70 5.80
N LYS A 139 9.67 6.68 6.62
CA LYS A 139 8.62 6.08 7.44
C LYS A 139 7.92 7.24 8.13
N VAL A 140 6.67 7.49 7.75
CA VAL A 140 5.81 8.31 8.60
C VAL A 140 5.82 7.59 9.95
N SER A 141 6.00 8.33 11.05
CA SER A 141 5.97 7.74 12.38
C SER A 141 4.77 6.81 12.47
N LYS A 142 4.97 5.56 12.93
CA LYS A 142 3.88 4.61 13.16
C LYS A 142 2.71 5.37 13.78
N SER A 143 1.55 5.34 13.14
CA SER A 143 0.37 6.04 13.67
C SER A 143 0.09 5.56 15.09
N ARG A 144 -0.41 6.43 15.95
CA ARG A 144 -0.73 6.10 17.34
C ARG A 144 -2.23 5.85 17.45
N ILE A 145 -2.61 5.10 18.48
CA ILE A 145 -4.02 5.01 18.87
C ILE A 145 -4.55 6.44 19.09
N GLY A 146 -5.74 6.73 18.58
CA GLY A 146 -6.35 8.06 18.56
C GLY A 146 -5.91 8.97 17.41
N ASP A 147 -4.91 8.59 16.60
CA ASP A 147 -4.57 9.37 15.41
C ASP A 147 -5.75 9.38 14.43
N ILE A 148 -6.05 10.55 13.88
CA ILE A 148 -7.11 10.73 12.89
C ILE A 148 -6.48 10.75 11.51
N LEU A 149 -7.01 9.90 10.65
CA LEU A 149 -6.61 9.71 9.27
C LEU A 149 -7.57 10.44 8.33
N ALA A 150 -7.01 11.10 7.33
CA ALA A 150 -7.70 11.56 6.15
C ALA A 150 -7.45 10.56 5.01
N ILE A 151 -8.50 9.84 4.65
CA ILE A 151 -8.53 8.83 3.59
C ILE A 151 -9.13 9.52 2.35
N PRO A 152 -8.42 9.62 1.21
CA PRO A 152 -8.97 10.27 0.01
C PRO A 152 -10.27 9.60 -0.46
N ALA A 153 -11.27 10.40 -0.84
CA ALA A 153 -12.53 9.91 -1.40
C ALA A 153 -12.60 10.11 -2.92
N LYS A 154 -13.24 9.18 -3.63
CA LYS A 154 -13.54 9.30 -5.06
C LYS A 154 -14.46 10.49 -5.31
N GLY A 155 -14.09 11.35 -6.27
CA GLY A 155 -14.80 12.61 -6.54
C GLY A 155 -14.35 13.79 -5.69
N GLY A 156 -13.35 13.62 -4.82
CA GLY A 156 -12.74 14.67 -4.01
C GLY A 156 -13.22 14.67 -2.56
N GLY A 157 -12.47 15.39 -1.70
CA GLY A 157 -12.67 15.34 -0.25
C GLY A 157 -12.03 14.10 0.39
N TYR A 158 -12.48 13.78 1.60
CA TYR A 158 -11.88 12.76 2.45
C TYR A 158 -12.93 12.01 3.27
N HIS A 159 -12.74 10.71 3.41
CA HIS A 159 -13.26 9.92 4.53
C HIS A 159 -12.35 10.11 5.74
N MET A 160 -12.92 9.98 6.94
CA MET A 160 -12.20 10.22 8.18
C MET A 160 -12.27 8.97 9.05
N ALA A 161 -11.14 8.56 9.60
CA ALA A 161 -11.07 7.41 10.50
C ALA A 161 -10.13 7.67 11.67
N ALA A 162 -10.46 7.15 12.85
CA ALA A 162 -9.56 7.12 13.99
C ALA A 162 -8.85 5.76 14.07
N VAL A 163 -7.57 5.76 14.41
CA VAL A 163 -6.84 4.53 14.76
C VAL A 163 -7.31 4.06 16.13
N VAL A 164 -8.09 2.98 16.17
CA VAL A 164 -8.72 2.46 17.39
C VAL A 164 -7.80 1.51 18.13
N ALA A 165 -7.26 0.52 17.42
CA ALA A 165 -6.42 -0.51 18.01
C ALA A 165 -5.36 -0.99 17.02
N ARG A 166 -4.34 -1.65 17.57
CA ARG A 166 -3.30 -2.35 16.79
C ARG A 166 -2.99 -3.68 17.44
N ASN A 167 -3.17 -4.75 16.69
CA ASN A 167 -2.95 -6.10 17.17
C ASN A 167 -2.54 -7.02 16.02
N ARG A 168 -2.66 -8.33 16.24
CA ARG A 168 -2.22 -9.35 15.27
C ARG A 168 -2.96 -9.31 13.93
N PHE A 169 -4.14 -8.69 13.88
CA PHE A 169 -4.93 -8.55 12.65
C PHE A 169 -4.53 -7.32 11.83
N GLY A 170 -3.69 -6.44 12.36
CA GLY A 170 -3.28 -5.19 11.73
C GLY A 170 -3.72 -3.96 12.53
N THR A 171 -4.10 -2.91 11.80
CA THR A 171 -4.60 -1.66 12.38
C THR A 171 -6.11 -1.59 12.26
N ALA A 172 -6.81 -1.43 13.39
CA ALA A 172 -8.25 -1.22 13.43
C ALA A 172 -8.57 0.27 13.27
N LEU A 173 -9.46 0.59 12.33
CA LEU A 173 -9.91 1.93 12.00
C LEU A 173 -11.38 2.10 12.34
N GLY A 174 -11.66 3.03 13.24
CA GLY A 174 -13.01 3.50 13.54
C GLY A 174 -13.40 4.58 12.55
N VAL A 175 -14.31 4.26 11.63
CA VAL A 175 -14.70 5.14 10.52
C VAL A 175 -15.80 6.09 10.98
N LEU A 176 -15.65 7.38 10.66
CA LEU A 176 -16.64 8.42 10.90
C LEU A 176 -17.47 8.61 9.65
N CYS A 177 -18.79 8.76 9.83
CA CYS A 177 -19.75 8.78 8.74
C CYS A 177 -19.65 10.09 7.95
N GLY A 178 -19.81 9.98 6.64
CA GLY A 178 -19.88 11.12 5.71
C GLY A 178 -18.54 11.49 5.09
N ARG A 179 -18.61 12.43 4.13
CA ARG A 179 -17.47 12.94 3.36
C ARG A 179 -17.12 14.37 3.74
N PHE A 180 -15.83 14.62 3.91
CA PHE A 180 -15.30 15.89 4.39
C PHE A 180 -14.48 16.58 3.29
N LEU A 181 -14.91 17.78 2.88
CA LEU A 181 -14.15 18.57 1.89
C LEU A 181 -12.78 19.01 2.41
N VAL A 182 -12.67 19.24 3.73
CA VAL A 182 -11.43 19.65 4.39
C VAL A 182 -11.23 18.78 5.62
N PRO A 183 -10.11 18.03 5.71
CA PRO A 183 -9.89 17.10 6.80
C PRO A 183 -9.38 17.86 8.03
N ARG A 184 -10.31 18.25 8.92
CA ARG A 184 -10.00 19.00 10.15
C ARG A 184 -10.57 18.30 11.36
N VAL A 185 -9.79 18.25 12.44
CA VAL A 185 -10.11 17.56 13.70
C VAL A 185 -11.08 18.33 14.60
N ARG A 186 -11.54 19.53 14.22
CA ARG A 186 -12.39 20.33 15.11
C ARG A 186 -13.83 19.77 15.14
N LYS A 187 -14.28 19.35 16.33
CA LYS A 187 -15.64 18.87 16.65
C LYS A 187 -15.99 17.51 16.03
N MET A 188 -15.14 16.52 16.25
CA MET A 188 -15.37 15.16 15.74
C MET A 188 -16.23 14.29 16.67
N GLY A 189 -16.32 14.62 17.96
CA GLY A 189 -17.04 13.80 18.96
C GLY A 189 -18.56 13.71 18.78
N ASP A 190 -19.16 14.60 17.98
CA ASP A 190 -20.60 14.58 17.67
C ASP A 190 -20.91 13.87 16.33
N LEU A 191 -19.88 13.38 15.62
CA LEU A 191 -20.07 12.70 14.35
C LEU A 191 -20.62 11.30 14.57
N ALA A 192 -21.55 10.89 13.71
CA ALA A 192 -21.92 9.50 13.61
C ALA A 192 -20.68 8.68 13.25
N ALA A 193 -20.55 7.50 13.84
CA ALA A 193 -19.47 6.56 13.58
C ALA A 193 -20.06 5.23 13.15
N CYS A 194 -19.40 4.59 12.19
CA CYS A 194 -19.70 3.22 11.83
C CYS A 194 -19.40 2.33 13.07
N GLN A 195 -20.37 1.54 13.52
CA GLN A 195 -20.34 0.89 14.84
C GLN A 195 -19.19 -0.10 15.02
N PHE A 196 -18.73 -0.72 13.93
CA PHE A 196 -17.68 -1.74 13.95
C PHE A 196 -16.43 -1.23 13.21
N PRO A 197 -15.26 -1.26 13.87
CA PRO A 197 -14.01 -0.88 13.22
C PRO A 197 -13.64 -1.80 12.05
N PHE A 198 -12.97 -1.23 11.05
CA PHE A 198 -12.40 -1.97 9.93
C PHE A 198 -10.92 -2.26 10.19
N TYR A 199 -10.50 -3.50 10.05
CA TYR A 199 -9.07 -3.82 10.04
C TYR A 199 -8.47 -3.50 8.67
N THR A 200 -7.18 -3.21 8.66
CA THR A 200 -6.39 -3.00 7.45
C THR A 200 -4.90 -3.14 7.76
N ASP A 201 -4.09 -3.35 6.73
CA ASP A 201 -2.64 -3.27 6.81
C ASP A 201 -2.16 -1.83 7.10
N ASP A 202 -0.87 -1.69 7.40
CA ASP A 202 -0.25 -0.40 7.66
C ASP A 202 0.32 0.28 6.39
N ARG A 203 0.07 -0.25 5.18
CA ARG A 203 0.75 0.17 3.94
C ARG A 203 0.40 1.61 3.57
N LEU A 204 -0.90 1.92 3.46
CA LEU A 204 -1.36 3.27 3.10
C LEU A 204 -1.09 4.31 4.19
N LEU A 205 -1.04 3.88 5.46
CA LEU A 205 -0.69 4.74 6.59
C LEU A 205 0.82 5.04 6.60
N SER A 206 1.66 4.02 6.47
CA SER A 206 3.12 4.15 6.55
C SER A 206 3.74 4.92 5.38
N THR A 207 3.07 4.89 4.23
CA THR A 207 3.42 5.69 3.04
C THR A 207 2.95 7.14 3.10
N GLY A 208 2.04 7.46 4.02
CA GLY A 208 1.42 8.78 4.12
C GLY A 208 0.41 9.09 3.01
N ILE A 209 -0.02 8.07 2.24
CA ILE A 209 -1.17 8.19 1.33
C ILE A 209 -2.40 8.55 2.16
N TRP A 210 -2.62 7.81 3.25
CA TRP A 210 -3.54 8.23 4.30
C TRP A 210 -2.81 9.14 5.27
N LYS A 211 -3.27 10.38 5.35
CA LYS A 211 -2.58 11.42 6.11
C LYS A 211 -3.08 11.43 7.55
N VAL A 212 -2.17 11.36 8.50
CA VAL A 212 -2.48 11.73 9.88
C VAL A 212 -2.67 13.25 9.94
N ILE A 213 -3.87 13.69 10.30
CA ILE A 213 -4.27 15.10 10.34
C ILE A 213 -4.42 15.65 11.77
N GLY A 214 -4.29 14.78 12.76
CA GLY A 214 -4.27 15.10 14.18
C GLY A 214 -4.50 13.86 15.03
N ASN A 215 -4.81 14.07 16.30
CA ASN A 215 -5.04 13.01 17.28
C ASN A 215 -6.15 13.47 18.23
N ASP A 216 -7.13 12.60 18.47
CA ASP A 216 -8.24 12.85 19.40
C ASP A 216 -8.66 11.51 20.05
N GLU A 217 -8.10 11.23 21.21
CA GLU A 217 -8.41 10.01 21.97
C GLU A 217 -9.87 9.96 22.44
N SER A 218 -10.61 11.08 22.47
CA SER A 218 -12.01 11.07 22.89
C SER A 218 -12.89 10.26 21.92
N LEU A 219 -12.48 10.15 20.65
CA LEU A 219 -13.17 9.34 19.64
C LEU A 219 -13.09 7.85 19.92
N LEU A 220 -12.11 7.39 20.71
CA LEU A 220 -11.97 5.98 21.06
C LEU A 220 -13.18 5.47 21.85
N SER A 221 -13.88 6.36 22.58
CA SER A 221 -15.11 6.01 23.30
C SER A 221 -16.28 5.61 22.39
N LEU A 222 -16.20 5.89 21.09
CA LEU A 222 -17.20 5.51 20.10
C LEU A 222 -17.03 4.05 19.63
N PHE A 223 -15.91 3.41 19.94
CA PHE A 223 -15.54 2.10 19.42
C PHE A 223 -15.16 1.12 20.55
N PRO A 224 -15.26 -0.20 20.32
CA PRO A 224 -14.68 -1.19 21.23
C PRO A 224 -13.16 -1.00 21.34
N GLU A 225 -12.61 -1.11 22.56
CA GLU A 225 -11.16 -0.96 22.82
C GLU A 225 -10.32 -2.02 22.11
N ASP A 226 -10.78 -3.28 22.12
CA ASP A 226 -10.17 -4.42 21.45
C ASP A 226 -11.19 -5.04 20.47
N PRO A 227 -11.37 -4.45 19.28
CA PRO A 227 -12.41 -4.90 18.36
C PRO A 227 -12.11 -6.31 17.86
N GLU A 228 -13.08 -7.21 18.00
CA GLU A 228 -13.03 -8.55 17.44
C GLU A 228 -13.15 -8.50 15.91
N ILE A 229 -12.68 -9.55 15.24
CA ILE A 229 -12.96 -9.77 13.82
C ILE A 229 -14.05 -10.82 13.67
N TYR A 230 -14.95 -10.61 12.73
CA TYR A 230 -16.12 -11.46 12.53
C TYR A 230 -15.94 -12.35 11.29
N HIS A 231 -16.21 -13.64 11.46
CA HIS A 231 -16.09 -14.66 10.43
C HIS A 231 -17.47 -15.20 10.08
N GLY A 232 -17.78 -15.24 8.79
CA GLY A 232 -19.02 -15.85 8.29
C GLY A 232 -19.00 -17.38 8.42
N PRO A 233 -20.17 -18.02 8.46
CA PRO A 233 -20.30 -19.48 8.60
C PRO A 233 -19.74 -20.27 7.40
N ASP A 234 -19.64 -19.62 6.23
CA ASP A 234 -19.16 -20.25 4.99
C ASP A 234 -17.63 -20.41 4.94
N LEU A 235 -16.90 -19.78 5.86
CA LEU A 235 -15.44 -19.83 5.88
C LEU A 235 -14.98 -21.22 6.37
N LYS A 236 -14.34 -21.99 5.49
CA LYS A 236 -13.87 -23.35 5.80
C LYS A 236 -12.41 -23.33 6.23
N TRP A 237 -12.18 -23.29 7.53
CA TRP A 237 -10.86 -23.51 8.12
C TRP A 237 -10.70 -24.95 8.63
N PRO A 238 -9.62 -25.66 8.29
CA PRO A 238 -9.39 -27.00 8.78
C PRO A 238 -9.41 -27.06 10.32
N GLY A 239 -10.33 -27.82 10.88
CA GLY A 239 -10.44 -28.05 12.32
C GLY A 239 -11.07 -26.92 13.13
N VAL A 240 -11.64 -25.90 12.49
CA VAL A 240 -12.35 -24.81 13.17
C VAL A 240 -13.82 -24.85 12.76
N ASP A 241 -14.71 -24.99 13.75
CA ASP A 241 -16.15 -24.86 13.57
C ASP A 241 -16.56 -23.42 13.91
N LEU A 242 -17.16 -22.73 12.93
CA LEU A 242 -17.65 -21.36 13.08
C LEU A 242 -19.16 -21.31 13.34
N GLY A 243 -19.82 -22.46 13.49
CA GLY A 243 -21.25 -22.54 13.78
C GLY A 243 -22.15 -22.00 12.66
N GLU A 244 -23.46 -21.99 12.94
CA GLU A 244 -24.49 -21.62 11.96
C GLU A 244 -24.49 -20.13 11.59
N PHE A 245 -24.15 -19.26 12.54
CA PHE A 245 -24.20 -17.80 12.36
C PHE A 245 -22.82 -17.14 12.28
N GLY A 246 -21.75 -17.93 12.28
CA GLY A 246 -20.38 -17.45 12.28
C GLY A 246 -19.78 -17.34 13.68
N ALA A 247 -18.60 -16.73 13.74
CA ALA A 247 -17.83 -16.57 14.97
C ALA A 247 -17.17 -15.19 15.04
N ALA A 248 -16.85 -14.76 16.25
CA ALA A 248 -16.00 -13.61 16.52
C ALA A 248 -14.65 -14.10 17.05
N GLU A 249 -13.57 -13.47 16.62
CA GLU A 249 -12.22 -13.78 17.04
C GLU A 249 -11.59 -12.57 17.71
N SER A 250 -11.16 -12.75 18.96
CA SER A 250 -10.50 -11.71 19.73
C SER A 250 -9.07 -11.45 19.26
N PRO A 251 -8.46 -10.31 19.60
CA PRO A 251 -7.04 -10.04 19.33
C PRO A 251 -6.08 -11.08 19.93
N SER A 252 -6.47 -11.81 20.98
CA SER A 252 -5.69 -12.92 21.54
C SER A 252 -5.85 -14.23 20.76
N GLY A 253 -6.74 -14.27 19.77
CA GLY A 253 -7.06 -15.44 18.95
C GLY A 253 -8.07 -16.40 19.53
N ILE A 254 -8.84 -15.96 20.52
CA ILE A 254 -9.93 -16.77 21.06
C ILE A 254 -11.10 -16.62 20.10
N ILE A 255 -11.56 -17.74 19.55
CA ILE A 255 -12.75 -17.79 18.72
C ILE A 255 -13.95 -18.11 19.61
N ARG A 256 -15.00 -17.30 19.51
CA ARG A 256 -16.31 -17.56 20.14
C ARG A 256 -17.39 -17.59 19.07
N LEU A 257 -18.30 -18.56 19.16
CA LEU A 257 -19.48 -18.61 18.30
C LEU A 257 -20.40 -17.43 18.61
N ILE A 258 -21.03 -16.86 17.59
CA ILE A 258 -22.01 -15.78 17.75
C ILE A 258 -23.42 -16.28 17.46
N GLY A 259 -24.40 -15.60 18.03
CA GLY A 259 -25.82 -15.88 17.76
C GLY A 259 -26.36 -15.09 16.56
N ALA A 260 -27.55 -15.48 16.09
CA ALA A 260 -28.22 -14.82 14.97
C ALA A 260 -28.46 -13.32 15.16
N GLU A 261 -28.70 -12.87 16.41
CA GLU A 261 -28.90 -11.45 16.71
C GLU A 261 -27.62 -10.63 16.51
N GLU A 262 -26.49 -11.12 17.04
CA GLU A 262 -25.19 -10.50 16.87
C GLU A 262 -24.76 -10.52 15.40
N ALA A 263 -24.90 -11.66 14.72
CA ALA A 263 -24.59 -11.77 13.29
C ALA A 263 -25.40 -10.80 12.42
N ARG A 264 -26.67 -10.55 12.77
CA ARG A 264 -27.51 -9.56 12.10
C ARG A 264 -27.05 -8.13 12.40
N LYS A 265 -26.73 -7.83 13.66
CA LYS A 265 -26.29 -6.50 14.09
C LYS A 265 -24.97 -6.08 13.44
N VAL A 266 -24.03 -7.02 13.34
CA VAL A 266 -22.74 -6.79 12.67
C VAL A 266 -22.92 -6.65 11.15
N GLY A 267 -23.97 -7.26 10.59
CA GLY A 267 -24.21 -7.26 9.15
C GLY A 267 -23.59 -8.46 8.43
N LEU A 268 -23.15 -9.50 9.17
CA LEU A 268 -22.63 -10.75 8.61
C LEU A 268 -23.68 -11.45 7.74
N LEU A 269 -24.92 -11.54 8.22
CA LEU A 269 -26.00 -12.24 7.49
C LEU A 269 -26.47 -11.49 6.23
N GLY A 270 -26.25 -10.17 6.18
CA GLY A 270 -26.62 -9.32 5.06
C GLY A 270 -25.48 -9.03 4.09
N GLY A 271 -24.27 -9.53 4.36
CA GLY A 271 -23.06 -9.21 3.59
C GLY A 271 -22.57 -7.76 3.72
N ALA A 272 -23.14 -7.00 4.65
CA ALA A 272 -22.78 -5.61 4.91
C ALA A 272 -21.45 -5.50 5.67
N TYR A 273 -21.15 -6.48 6.54
CA TYR A 273 -19.83 -6.61 7.13
C TYR A 273 -18.86 -7.19 6.09
N GLN A 274 -17.78 -6.46 5.82
CA GLN A 274 -16.70 -6.94 4.99
C GLN A 274 -15.37 -6.67 5.70
N GLN A 275 -14.59 -7.73 5.86
CA GLN A 275 -13.23 -7.62 6.34
C GLN A 275 -12.29 -7.58 5.15
N THR A 276 -11.52 -6.51 5.04
CA THR A 276 -10.43 -6.40 4.07
C THR A 276 -9.15 -6.13 4.82
N TYR A 277 -8.06 -6.77 4.44
CA TYR A 277 -6.74 -6.45 4.99
C TYR A 277 -6.00 -5.43 4.13
N MET A 278 -6.48 -5.14 2.91
CA MET A 278 -5.86 -4.19 2.00
C MET A 278 -6.51 -2.81 2.14
N GLY A 279 -5.69 -1.78 2.35
CA GLY A 279 -6.16 -0.41 2.55
C GLY A 279 -6.91 0.15 1.33
N GLU A 280 -6.52 -0.22 0.13
CA GLU A 280 -7.12 0.23 -1.14
C GLU A 280 -8.55 -0.28 -1.28
N VAL A 281 -8.77 -1.55 -0.92
CA VAL A 281 -10.10 -2.14 -0.91
C VAL A 281 -10.95 -1.44 0.16
N LEU A 282 -10.39 -1.13 1.34
CA LEU A 282 -11.13 -0.35 2.34
C LEU A 282 -11.52 1.03 1.80
N GLN A 283 -10.59 1.74 1.15
CA GLN A 283 -10.89 3.04 0.55
C GLN A 283 -12.01 2.95 -0.50
N GLN A 284 -11.98 1.91 -1.35
CA GLN A 284 -13.04 1.67 -2.33
C GLN A 284 -14.38 1.35 -1.66
N LEU A 285 -14.39 0.54 -0.59
CA LEU A 285 -15.60 0.24 0.18
C LEU A 285 -16.20 1.51 0.81
N LEU A 286 -15.36 2.38 1.37
CA LEU A 286 -15.80 3.66 1.90
C LEU A 286 -16.38 4.57 0.80
N ASP A 287 -15.91 4.45 -0.43
CA ASP A 287 -16.47 5.21 -1.55
C ASP A 287 -17.83 4.73 -2.03
N ASP A 288 -18.07 3.43 -1.93
CA ASP A 288 -19.33 2.79 -2.33
C ASP A 288 -20.40 2.87 -1.22
N GLN A 289 -19.97 2.92 0.05
CA GLN A 289 -20.85 3.17 1.21
C GLN A 289 -20.97 4.67 1.46
N ALA A 290 -21.84 5.33 0.69
CA ALA A 290 -21.98 6.80 0.70
C ALA A 290 -22.42 7.39 2.05
N ASP A 291 -23.07 6.62 2.91
CA ASP A 291 -23.53 7.00 4.25
C ASP A 291 -23.54 5.74 5.13
N CYS A 292 -22.87 5.74 6.29
CA CYS A 292 -23.38 4.91 7.39
C CYS A 292 -24.67 5.60 7.91
#